data_AF-Q06Z83-F1
#
_entry.id   AF-Q06Z83-F1
#
_cell.length_a   1.000
_cell.length_b   1.000
_cell.length_c   1.000
_cell.angle_alpha   90.00
_cell.angle_beta   90.00
_cell.angle_gamma   90.00
#
_symmetry.space_group_name_H-M   'P 1'
#
loop_
_entity.id
_entity.type
_entity.pdbx_description
1 polymer ?
#
loop_
_entity_poly.entity_id
_entity_poly.type
_entity_poly.pdbx_seq_one_letter_code
_entity_poly.pdbx_strand_id
1 'polypeptide(L)' 'GRFAVRDMRQTVAVGVIKSVEKAAAGSSKVTKSAAKATKK' A
#
# COMPACT_ATOMS: atom_id res chain seq x y z
N GLY A 1 -9.23 1.89 2.23
CA GLY A 1 -8.84 2.08 3.64
C GLY A 1 -9.42 3.37 4.21
N ARG A 2 -9.31 3.58 5.52
CA ARG A 2 -9.63 4.84 6.22
C ARG A 2 -8.35 5.65 6.36
N PHE A 3 -8.42 6.97 6.28
CA PHE A 3 -7.25 7.83 6.40
C PHE A 3 -7.59 9.12 7.17
N ALA A 4 -6.55 9.72 7.74
CA ALA A 4 -6.59 11.04 8.34
C ALA A 4 -5.51 11.90 7.69
N VAL A 5 -5.86 13.14 7.36
CA VAL A 5 -4.93 14.16 6.84
C VAL A 5 -4.53 15.04 8.00
N ARG A 6 -3.22 15.21 8.19
CA ARG A 6 -2.65 15.94 9.33
C ARG A 6 -1.79 17.08 8.82
N ASP A 7 -1.95 18.26 9.41
CA ASP A 7 -0.93 19.30 9.38
C ASP A 7 -0.34 19.44 10.79
N MET A 8 0.89 18.97 10.93
CA MET A 8 1.57 18.70 12.20
C MET A 8 0.74 17.90 13.21
N ARG A 9 0.17 18.58 14.21
CA ARG A 9 -0.57 17.98 15.32
C ARG A 9 -2.09 18.08 15.13
N GLN A 10 -2.56 18.74 14.08
CA GLN A 10 -3.99 18.93 13.81
C GLN A 10 -4.46 18.05 12.66
N THR A 11 -5.68 17.53 12.77
CA THR A 11 -6.34 16.79 11.70
C THR A 11 -7.13 17.76 10.83
N VAL A 12 -6.74 17.92 9.57
CA VAL A 12 -7.38 18.84 8.64
C VAL A 12 -8.51 18.17 7.86
N ALA A 13 -8.48 16.84 7.69
CA ALA A 13 -9.56 16.07 7.08
C ALA A 13 -9.51 14.59 7.47
N VAL A 14 -10.63 13.89 7.32
CA VAL A 14 -10.75 12.43 7.45
C VAL A 14 -11.52 11.86 6.27
N GLY A 15 -11.20 10.64 5.85
CA GLY A 15 -11.86 10.07 4.69
C GLY A 15 -11.78 8.55 4.55
N VAL A 16 -12.60 8.07 3.61
CA VAL A 16 -12.78 6.66 3.25
C VAL A 16 -12.49 6.53 1.76
N ILE A 17 -11.57 5.64 1.39
CA ILE A 17 -11.27 5.36 -0.02
C ILE A 17 -12.40 4.51 -0.62
N LYS A 18 -12.97 4.96 -1.75
CA LYS A 18 -14.04 4.28 -2.50
C LYS A 18 -13.52 3.24 -3.49
N SER A 19 -12.55 3.61 -4.31
CA SER A 19 -11.85 2.71 -5.24
C SER A 19 -10.38 3.12 -5.34
N VAL A 20 -9.53 2.21 -5.83
CA VAL A 20 -8.10 2.47 -6.09
C VAL A 20 -7.75 1.95 -7.46
N GLU A 21 -7.02 2.75 -8.23
CA GLU A 21 -6.27 2.27 -9.38
C GLU A 21 -4.92 1.74 -8.90
N LYS A 22 -4.55 0.55 -9.37
CA LYS A 22 -3.26 -0.06 -9.00
C LYS A 22 -2.23 0.30 -10.05
N ALA A 23 -1.07 0.77 -9.60
CA ALA A 23 0.07 0.90 -10.49
C ALA A 23 0.43 -0.47 -11.10
N ALA A 24 0.95 -0.45 -12.32
CA ALA A 24 1.44 -1.66 -12.98
C ALA A 24 2.48 -2.35 -12.09
N ALA A 25 2.39 -3.68 -12.00
CA ALA A 25 3.32 -4.45 -11.20
C ALA A 25 4.73 -4.37 -11.81
N GLY A 26 5.61 -3.61 -11.16
CA GLY A 26 7.04 -3.62 -11.45
C GLY A 26 7.75 -4.80 -10.78
N SER A 27 8.99 -5.07 -11.19
CA SER A 27 9.84 -6.03 -10.49
C SER A 27 10.14 -5.51 -9.08
N SER A 28 9.54 -6.15 -8.09
CA SER A 28 9.80 -5.87 -6.68
C SER A 28 10.88 -6.82 -6.16
N LYS A 29 11.67 -6.37 -5.18
CA LYS A 29 12.69 -7.23 -4.56
C LYS A 29 12.02 -8.40 -3.85
N VAL A 30 12.22 -9.61 -4.36
CA VAL A 30 11.63 -10.83 -3.80
C VAL A 30 12.54 -11.40 -2.70
N THR A 31 11.96 -11.82 -1.58
CA THR A 31 12.71 -12.50 -0.52
C THR A 31 13.09 -13.92 -0.94
N LYS A 32 14.20 -14.45 -0.41
CA LYS A 32 14.68 -15.80 -0.74
C LYS A 32 13.65 -16.90 -0.41
N SER A 33 12.88 -16.72 0.67
CA SER A 33 11.79 -17.62 1.04
C SER A 33 10.64 -17.60 0.04
N ALA A 34 10.21 -16.41 -0.43
CA ALA A 34 9.14 -16.28 -1.41
C ALA A 34 9.52 -16.91 -2.76
N ALA A 35 10.74 -16.68 -3.25
CA ALA A 35 11.23 -17.29 -4.49
C ALA A 35 11.29 -18.83 -4.43
N LYS A 36 11.53 -19.39 -3.23
CA LYS A 36 11.52 -20.85 -3.01
C LYS A 36 10.08 -21.38 -2.95
N ALA A 37 9.14 -20.63 -2.38
CA ALA A 37 7.74 -21.02 -2.27
C ALA A 37 7.02 -21.04 -3.63
N THR A 38 7.36 -20.11 -4.53
CA THR A 38 6.81 -20.05 -5.90
C THR A 38 7.41 -21.07 -6.87
N LYS A 39 8.46 -21.80 -6.45
CA LYS A 39 9.10 -22.88 -7.23
C LYS A 39 8.58 -24.29 -6.86
N LYS A 40 7.53 -24.39 -6.05
CA LYS A 40 6.74 -25.61 -5.88
C LYS A 40 5.72 -25.71 -7.01
#